data_AF-A0A5C5S6H8-F1
#
_entry.id   AF-A0A5C5S6H8-F1
#
_cell.length_a   1.000
_cell.length_b   1.000
_cell.length_c   1.000
_cell.angle_alpha   90.00
_cell.angle_beta   90.00
_cell.angle_gamma   90.00
#
_symmetry.space_group_name_H-M   'P 1'
#
loop_
_entity.id
_entity.type
_entity.pdbx_description
1 polymer ?
#
loop_
_entity_poly.entity_id
_entity_poly.type
_entity_poly.pdbx_seq_one_letter_code
_entity_poly.pdbx_strand_id
1 'polypeptide(L)' 'MELTIRTSEPSDHIAILDVLLWEVSWTTRNCIGRERRWNASHITERGARRTVANLLTERAPGLTVEAVFIDRT' A
#
# COMPACT_ATOMS: atom_id res chain seq x y z
N MET A 1 7.46 -1.87 4.59
CA MET A 1 6.53 -1.41 3.53
C MET A 1 5.68 -2.60 3.16
N GLU A 2 4.39 -2.39 3.00
CA GLU A 2 3.39 -3.46 2.87
C GLU A 2 2.41 -3.09 1.74
N LEU A 3 2.10 -4.05 0.89
CA LEU A 3 1.06 -4.02 -0.11
C LEU A 3 0.02 -5.06 0.29
N THR A 4 -1.22 -4.64 0.53
CA THR A 4 -2.28 -5.52 1.04
C THR A 4 -3.53 -5.38 0.19
N ILE A 5 -4.30 -6.46 0.09
CA ILE A 5 -5.67 -6.43 -0.41
C ILE A 5 -6.64 -6.52 0.75
N ARG A 6 -7.73 -5.76 0.70
CA ARG A 6 -8.86 -5.90 1.61
C ARG A 6 -10.16 -5.78 0.85
N THR A 7 -11.21 -6.40 1.36
CA THR A 7 -12.56 -6.20 0.83
C THR A 7 -13.08 -4.83 1.27
N SER A 8 -13.82 -4.15 0.39
CA SER A 8 -14.49 -2.90 0.73
C SER A 8 -15.54 -3.09 1.82
N GLU A 9 -15.62 -2.12 2.72
CA GLU A 9 -16.59 -2.06 3.81
C GLU A 9 -17.60 -0.92 3.59
N PRO A 10 -18.74 -0.89 4.30
CA PRO A 10 -19.71 0.20 4.21
C PRO A 10 -19.16 1.60 4.52
N SER A 11 -18.04 1.67 5.23
CA SER A 11 -17.29 2.89 5.55
C SER A 11 -16.49 3.44 4.35
N ASP A 12 -16.32 2.68 3.27
CA ASP A 12 -15.48 3.06 2.12
C ASP A 12 -16.20 3.97 1.12
N HIS A 13 -17.42 4.44 1.47
CA HIS A 13 -18.28 5.47 0.87
C HIS A 13 -18.46 5.44 -0.66
N ILE A 14 -17.37 5.62 -1.41
CA ILE A 14 -17.31 5.70 -2.87
C ILE A 14 -17.01 4.31 -3.48
N ALA A 15 -16.49 3.36 -2.69
CA ALA A 15 -16.26 2.00 -3.16
C ALA A 15 -17.57 1.22 -3.29
N ILE A 16 -17.68 0.42 -4.35
CA ILE A 16 -18.72 -0.61 -4.45
C ILE A 16 -18.44 -1.65 -3.35
N LEU A 17 -19.48 -2.02 -2.59
CA LEU A 17 -19.38 -3.06 -1.55
C LEU A 17 -18.92 -4.39 -2.14
N ASP A 18 -18.20 -5.17 -1.34
CA ASP A 18 -17.65 -6.50 -1.70
C ASP A 18 -16.64 -6.49 -2.86
N VAL A 19 -16.02 -5.35 -3.16
CA VAL A 19 -14.94 -5.25 -4.15
C VAL A 19 -13.58 -5.28 -3.46
N LEU A 20 -12.62 -5.97 -4.08
CA LEU A 20 -11.22 -5.96 -3.64
C LEU A 20 -10.61 -4.57 -3.83
N LEU A 21 -10.21 -3.96 -2.73
CA LEU A 21 -9.46 -2.72 -2.67
C LEU A 21 -8.00 -3.02 -2.34
N TRP A 22 -7.10 -2.32 -3.02
CA TRP A 22 -5.69 -2.41 -2.70
C TRP A 22 -5.30 -1.27 -1.76
N GLU A 23 -4.40 -1.59 -0.85
CA GLU A 23 -3.87 -0.68 0.15
C GLU A 23 -2.35 -0.76 0.15
N VAL A 24 -1.70 0.39 0.11
CA VAL A 24 -0.24 0.50 0.27
C VAL A 24 0.06 1.22 1.56
N SER A 25 0.72 0.53 2.48
CA SER A 25 1.10 1.05 3.79
C SER A 25 2.62 1.07 3.92
N TRP A 26 3.19 2.20 4.36
CA TRP A 26 4.62 2.29 4.61
C TRP A 26 4.96 3.24 5.73
N THR A 27 6.12 3.01 6.35
CA THR A 27 6.68 3.90 7.36
C THR A 27 7.82 4.70 6.74
N THR A 28 7.87 5.99 7.05
CA THR A 28 8.96 6.87 6.68
C THR A 28 9.60 7.39 7.95
N ARG A 29 10.93 7.34 8.02
CA ARG A 29 11.66 8.06 9.06
C ARG A 29 12.08 9.42 8.51
N ASN A 30 11.79 10.50 9.23
CA ASN A 30 12.25 11.83 8.86
C ASN A 30 13.70 12.08 9.35
N CYS A 31 14.29 13.20 8.94
CA CYS A 31 15.68 13.56 9.28
C CYS A 31 15.97 13.70 10.79
N ILE A 32 14.93 13.86 11.61
CA ILE A 32 15.04 13.92 13.08
C ILE A 32 14.73 12.57 13.75
N GLY A 33 14.68 11.48 12.98
CA GLY A 33 14.52 10.12 13.50
C GLY A 33 13.07 9.71 13.85
N ARG A 34 12.08 10.59 13.65
CA ARG A 34 10.67 10.27 13.90
C ARG A 34 10.11 9.42 12.79
N GLU A 35 9.42 8.35 13.17
CA GLU A 35 8.68 7.51 12.25
C GLU A 35 7.29 8.08 12.02
N ARG A 36 6.85 8.07 10.76
CA ARG A 36 5.50 8.42 10.36
C ARG A 36 4.95 7.32 9.46
N ARG A 37 3.74 6.86 9.76
CA ARG A 37 3.01 5.90 8.93
C ARG A 37 2.22 6.64 7.85
N TRP A 38 2.23 6.08 6.66
CA TRP A 38 1.49 6.56 5.50
C TRP A 38 0.70 5.41 4.90
N ASN A 39 -0.45 5.76 4.31
CA ASN A 39 -1.38 4.82 3.72
C ASN A 39 -1.98 5.45 2.46
N ALA A 40 -1.98 4.70 1.35
CA ALA A 40 -2.81 4.97 0.19
C ALA A 40 -3.86 3.86 0.07
N SER A 41 -5.09 4.19 0.47
CA SER A 41 -6.25 3.30 0.41
C SER A 41 -7.01 3.47 -0.91
N HIS A 42 -7.83 2.47 -1.26
CA HIS A 42 -8.80 2.51 -2.38
C HIS A 42 -8.17 2.69 -3.76
N ILE A 43 -6.96 2.16 -3.96
CA ILE A 43 -6.29 2.23 -5.25
C ILE A 43 -6.55 0.95 -6.05
N THR A 44 -6.51 1.08 -7.38
CA THR A 44 -6.56 -0.09 -8.27
C THR A 44 -5.29 -0.93 -8.08
N GLU A 45 -5.36 -2.24 -8.38
CA GLU A 45 -4.18 -3.13 -8.32
C GLU A 45 -2.98 -2.54 -9.07
N ARG A 46 -3.20 -2.09 -10.30
CA ARG A 46 -2.16 -1.49 -11.14
C ARG A 46 -1.59 -0.23 -10.49
N GLY A 47 -2.44 0.60 -9.89
CA GLY A 47 -2.02 1.78 -9.13
C GLY A 47 -1.16 1.40 -7.93
N ALA A 48 -1.59 0.38 -7.17
CA ALA A 48 -0.90 -0.12 -5.99
C ALA A 48 0.48 -0.68 -6.31
N ARG A 49 0.57 -1.58 -7.30
CA ARG A 49 1.85 -2.14 -7.76
C ARG A 49 2.81 -1.05 -8.24
N ARG A 50 2.31 -0.04 -8.96
CA ARG A 50 3.15 1.09 -9.42
C ARG A 50 3.64 1.94 -8.25
N THR A 51 2.77 2.29 -7.31
CA THR A 51 3.14 3.04 -6.09
C THR A 51 4.21 2.29 -5.32
N VAL A 52 4.06 0.97 -5.20
CA VAL A 52 5.03 0.12 -4.52
C VAL A 52 6.37 0.11 -5.25
N ALA A 53 6.37 -0.13 -6.56
CA ALA A 53 7.60 -0.13 -7.36
C ALA A 53 8.38 1.19 -7.23
N ASN A 54 7.68 2.33 -7.23
CA ASN A 54 8.31 3.64 -7.05
C ASN A 54 8.92 3.78 -5.64
N LEU A 55 8.17 3.43 -4.59
CA LEU A 55 8.66 3.48 -3.22
C LEU A 55 9.87 2.56 -2.97
N LEU A 56 9.86 1.36 -3.56
CA LEU A 56 10.99 0.43 -3.48
C LEU A 56 12.21 0.97 -4.20
N THR A 57 12.03 1.56 -5.39
CA THR A 57 13.14 2.20 -6.13
C THR A 57 13.79 3.30 -5.30
N GLU A 58 13.00 4.11 -4.60
CA GLU A 58 13.51 5.22 -3.78
C GLU A 58 14.12 4.79 -2.45
N ARG A 59 13.57 3.74 -1.80
CA ARG A 59 13.83 3.47 -0.38
C ARG A 59 14.44 2.11 -0.08
N ALA A 60 14.31 1.15 -0.99
CA ALA A 60 14.82 -0.20 -0.80
C ALA A 60 15.18 -0.82 -2.17
N PRO A 61 16.18 -0.26 -2.86
CA PRO A 61 16.58 -0.74 -4.19
C PRO A 61 16.98 -2.21 -4.12
N GLY A 62 16.47 -3.01 -5.07
CA GLY A 62 16.72 -4.46 -5.12
C GLY A 62 15.60 -5.34 -4.55
N LEU A 63 14.59 -4.76 -3.87
CA LEU A 63 13.37 -5.47 -3.53
C LEU A 63 12.35 -5.41 -4.67
N THR A 64 11.60 -6.50 -4.86
CA THR A 64 10.51 -6.58 -5.83
C THR A 64 9.17 -6.26 -5.18
N VAL A 65 8.17 -5.91 -6.00
CA VAL A 65 6.80 -5.61 -5.54
C VAL A 65 6.19 -6.81 -4.81
N GLU A 66 6.47 -8.01 -5.29
CA GLU A 66 5.99 -9.28 -4.75
C GLU A 66 6.55 -9.55 -3.36
N ALA A 67 7.76 -9.07 -3.05
CA ALA A 67 8.40 -9.26 -1.75
C ALA A 67 7.71 -8.48 -0.61
N VAL A 68 6.87 -7.50 -0.94
CA VAL A 68 6.12 -6.70 0.04
C VAL A 68 4.61 -6.93 -0.03
N PHE A 69 4.16 -7.87 -0.86
CA PHE A 69 2.76 -8.26 -0.92
C PHE A 69 2.41 -9.16 0.27
N ILE A 70 1.36 -8.77 0.99
CA ILE A 70 0.79 -9.54 2.09
C ILE A 70 -0.69 -9.70 1.78
N ASP A 71 -1.08 -10.93 1.46
CA ASP A 71 -2.48 -11.30 1.34
C ASP A 71 -3.13 -11.34 2.74
N ARG A 72 -4.18 -10.54 2.93
CA ARG A 72 -5.00 -10.52 4.15
C ARG A 72 -6.47 -10.70 3.76
N THR A 73 -6.78 -11.74 2.99
CA THR A 73 -8.14 -12.27 2.83
C THR A 73 -8.65 -12.89 4.11
#